data_AF-A0A928PYI7-F1
#
_entry.id   AF-A0A928PYI7-F1
#
_cell.length_a   1.000
_cell.length_b   1.000
_cell.length_c   1.000
_cell.angle_alpha   90.00
_cell.angle_beta   90.00
_cell.angle_gamma   90.00
#
_symmetry.space_group_name_H-M   'P 1'
#
loop_
_entity.id
_entity.type
_entity.pdbx_description
1 polymer ?
#
loop_
_entity_poly.entity_id
_entity_poly.type
_entity_poly.pdbx_seq_one_letter_code
_entity_poly.pdbx_strand_id
1 'polypeptide(L)'
;MYYCKECGREFEAPQRIYEMHGQSYTPYETLYICPFCRSTEFSKKESTHCRMCGARLKNGAKEYCSEACKIKGEKLWLKQSIKNRMMLESPINKILREKNAYNFKNGTNYSYGQYVALLYINRSKSEWTSKNKKSNT
;
A
#
# COMPACT_ATOMS: atom_id res chain seq x y z
N MET A 1 -3.67 -15.13 -2.29
CA MET A 1 -2.75 -15.97 -1.51
C MET A 1 -2.34 -17.14 -2.38
N TYR A 2 -1.04 -17.29 -2.59
CA TYR A 2 -0.40 -18.32 -3.38
C TYR A 2 0.47 -19.17 -2.46
N TYR A 3 0.69 -20.41 -2.85
CA TYR A 3 1.54 -21.36 -2.16
C TYR A 3 2.58 -21.88 -3.16
N CYS A 4 3.86 -21.76 -2.81
CA CYS A 4 4.95 -22.30 -3.63
C CYS A 4 5.12 -23.80 -3.39
N LYS A 5 5.18 -24.60 -4.45
CA LYS A 5 5.35 -26.05 -4.36
C LYS A 5 6.76 -26.45 -3.93
N GLU A 6 7.76 -25.67 -4.36
CA GLU A 6 9.18 -25.92 -4.07
C GLU A 6 9.56 -25.56 -2.62
N CYS A 7 9.26 -24.33 -2.19
CA CYS A 7 9.69 -23.86 -0.86
C CYS A 7 8.62 -23.98 0.23
N GLY A 8 7.39 -24.37 -0.12
CA GLY A 8 6.28 -24.52 0.82
C GLY A 8 5.78 -23.23 1.46
N ARG A 9 6.28 -22.06 1.04
CA ARG A 9 5.89 -20.76 1.62
C ARG A 9 4.64 -20.18 0.97
N GLU A 10 3.89 -19.47 1.79
CA GLU A 10 2.68 -18.75 1.39
C GLU A 10 3.01 -17.28 1.14
N PHE A 11 2.43 -16.69 0.10
CA PHE A 11 2.64 -15.28 -0.27
C PHE A 11 1.38 -14.67 -0.90
N GLU A 12 1.26 -13.34 -0.86
CA GLU A 12 0.04 -12.66 -1.33
C GLU A 12 -0.03 -12.53 -2.86
N ALA A 13 1.09 -12.14 -3.49
CA ALA A 13 1.23 -11.93 -4.93
C ALA A 13 2.60 -12.45 -5.43
N PRO A 14 2.67 -13.12 -6.60
CA PRO A 14 3.93 -13.53 -7.20
C PRO A 14 4.73 -12.31 -7.67
N GLN A 15 6.05 -12.43 -7.62
CA GLN A 15 6.95 -11.41 -8.14
C GLN A 15 7.03 -11.53 -9.67
N ARG A 16 6.98 -10.39 -10.36
CA ARG A 16 7.13 -10.32 -11.82
C ARG A 16 8.59 -10.07 -12.17
N ILE A 17 9.15 -10.88 -13.07
CA ILE A 17 10.47 -10.66 -13.66
C ILE A 17 10.37 -10.62 -15.19
N TYR A 18 11.36 -9.99 -15.81
CA TYR A 18 11.50 -9.94 -17.26
C TYR A 18 12.75 -10.71 -17.65
N GLU A 19 12.59 -11.70 -18.52
CA GLU A 19 13.71 -12.44 -19.08
C GLU A 19 13.96 -11.93 -20.50
N MET A 20 15.20 -11.50 -20.74
CA MET A 20 15.58 -10.81 -21.97
C MET A 20 16.19 -11.77 -23.00
N HIS A 21 16.55 -13.01 -22.65
CA HIS A 21 17.18 -13.99 -23.55
C HIS A 21 18.32 -13.41 -24.44
N GLY A 22 19.07 -12.43 -23.92
CA GLY A 22 20.12 -11.72 -24.66
C GLY A 22 19.66 -10.70 -25.71
N GLN A 23 18.36 -10.43 -25.80
CA GLN A 23 17.79 -9.41 -26.69
C GLN A 23 17.77 -8.03 -26.02
N SER A 24 18.25 -7.02 -26.75
CA SER A 24 18.30 -5.63 -26.30
C SER A 24 16.98 -4.87 -26.49
N TYR A 25 15.99 -5.51 -27.11
CA TYR A 25 14.73 -4.93 -27.53
C TYR A 25 13.59 -5.93 -27.30
N THR A 26 12.37 -5.41 -27.09
CA THR A 26 11.15 -6.19 -26.88
C THR A 26 10.87 -7.12 -28.07
N PRO A 27 10.35 -8.35 -27.86
CA PRO A 27 9.51 -8.73 -26.73
C PRO A 27 10.25 -9.48 -25.61
N TYR A 28 10.23 -8.92 -24.40
CA TYR A 28 10.69 -9.63 -23.21
C TYR A 28 9.67 -10.67 -22.75
N GLU A 29 10.14 -11.80 -22.26
CA GLU A 29 9.28 -12.78 -21.62
C GLU A 29 8.96 -12.32 -20.20
N THR A 30 7.68 -12.26 -19.86
CA THR A 30 7.24 -11.95 -18.50
C THR A 30 7.03 -13.25 -17.74
N LEU A 31 7.79 -13.45 -16.66
CA LEU A 31 7.61 -14.59 -15.77
C LEU A 31 7.09 -14.14 -14.41
N TYR A 32 6.30 -15.00 -13.79
CA TYR A 32 5.86 -14.86 -12.42
C TYR A 32 6.58 -15.91 -11.58
N ILE A 33 7.20 -15.46 -10.49
CA ILE A 33 8.03 -16.30 -9.63
C ILE A 33 7.63 -16.15 -8.16
N CYS A 34 7.93 -17.18 -7.37
CA CYS A 34 7.86 -17.10 -5.91
C CYS A 34 8.86 -16.04 -5.40
N PRO A 35 8.44 -15.09 -4.55
CA PRO A 35 9.32 -14.04 -4.01
C PRO A 35 10.43 -14.57 -3.09
N PHE A 36 10.35 -15.82 -2.63
CA PHE A 36 11.32 -16.39 -1.70
C PHE A 36 12.37 -17.27 -2.38
N CYS A 37 11.92 -18.25 -3.19
CA CYS A 37 12.82 -19.21 -3.84
C CYS A 37 12.95 -19.03 -5.35
N ARG A 38 12.27 -18.03 -5.94
CA ARG A 38 12.25 -17.75 -7.39
C ARG A 38 11.72 -18.87 -8.29
N SER A 39 11.13 -19.92 -7.72
CA SER A 39 10.46 -20.97 -8.49
C SER A 39 9.22 -20.41 -9.21
N THR A 40 9.00 -20.87 -10.44
CA THR A 40 7.78 -20.64 -11.24
C THR A 40 6.62 -21.57 -10.83
N GLU A 41 6.91 -22.61 -10.05
CA GLU A 41 5.91 -23.57 -9.57
C GLU A 41 5.24 -23.10 -8.27
N PHE A 42 4.11 -22.41 -8.42
CA PHE A 42 3.21 -22.08 -7.33
C PHE A 42 1.76 -22.17 -7.76
N SER A 43 0.86 -22.33 -6.80
CA SER A 43 -0.58 -22.44 -7.05
C SER A 43 -1.35 -21.46 -6.18
N LYS A 44 -2.47 -20.98 -6.70
CA LYS A 44 -3.36 -20.09 -5.94
C LYS A 44 -3.99 -20.91 -4.81
N LYS A 45 -3.76 -20.52 -3.56
CA LYS A 45 -4.40 -21.12 -2.40
C LYS A 45 -5.86 -20.68 -2.39
N GLU A 46 -6.77 -21.63 -2.65
CA GLU A 46 -8.19 -21.39 -2.46
C GLU A 46 -8.46 -21.14 -0.97
N SER A 47 -9.34 -20.20 -0.65
CA SER A 47 -9.62 -19.96 0.76
C SER A 47 -10.36 -21.17 1.33
N THR A 48 -9.90 -21.65 2.48
CA THR A 48 -10.48 -22.83 3.14
C THR A 48 -11.62 -22.46 4.09
N HIS A 49 -11.76 -21.18 4.40
CA HIS A 49 -12.73 -20.64 5.34
C HIS A 49 -13.40 -19.39 4.76
N CYS A 50 -14.68 -19.20 5.07
CA CYS A 50 -15.47 -18.07 4.67
C CYS A 50 -14.92 -16.78 5.27
N ARG A 51 -14.65 -15.76 4.44
CA ARG A 51 -14.12 -14.46 4.90
C ARG A 51 -15.04 -13.69 5.85
N MET A 52 -16.34 -14.04 5.88
CA MET A 52 -17.33 -13.36 6.72
C MET A 52 -17.56 -14.09 8.04
N CYS A 53 -17.87 -15.39 8.02
CA CYS A 53 -18.26 -16.13 9.23
C CYS A 53 -17.20 -17.10 9.75
N GLY A 54 -16.08 -17.27 9.04
CA GLY A 54 -15.02 -18.20 9.42
C GLY A 54 -15.36 -19.69 9.21
N ALA A 55 -16.57 -20.03 8.76
CA ALA A 55 -16.96 -21.41 8.50
C ALA A 55 -16.12 -22.04 7.38
N ARG A 56 -15.80 -23.33 7.51
CA ARG A 56 -15.05 -24.06 6.48
C ARG A 56 -15.84 -24.13 5.17
N LEU A 57 -15.19 -23.77 4.06
CA LEU A 57 -15.79 -23.79 2.73
C LEU A 57 -15.88 -25.23 2.21
N LYS A 58 -17.05 -25.62 1.71
CA LYS A 58 -17.32 -26.91 1.07
C LYS A 58 -17.53 -26.71 -0.43
N ASN A 59 -17.22 -27.73 -1.24
CA ASN A 59 -17.59 -27.83 -2.66
C ASN A 59 -17.14 -26.66 -3.55
N GLY A 60 -15.84 -26.39 -3.65
CA GLY A 60 -15.30 -25.42 -4.64
C GLY A 60 -15.72 -23.96 -4.43
N ALA A 61 -16.39 -23.64 -3.31
CA ALA A 61 -16.66 -22.26 -2.92
C ALA A 61 -15.35 -21.56 -2.57
N LYS A 62 -15.01 -20.49 -3.32
CA LYS A 62 -13.68 -19.88 -3.28
C LYS A 62 -13.45 -18.85 -2.18
N GLU A 63 -14.49 -18.16 -1.70
CA GLU A 63 -14.34 -17.04 -0.74
C GLU A 63 -15.43 -16.95 0.35
N TYR A 64 -16.68 -17.33 0.06
CA TYR A 64 -17.80 -17.22 0.99
C TYR A 64 -18.64 -18.50 1.00
N CYS A 65 -19.21 -18.85 2.16
CA CYS A 65 -20.00 -20.07 2.30
C CYS A 65 -21.43 -19.93 1.77
N SER A 66 -21.91 -18.70 1.56
CA SER A 66 -23.26 -18.40 1.05
C SER A 66 -23.31 -16.97 0.50
N GLU A 67 -24.29 -16.69 -0.35
CA GLU A 67 -24.52 -15.33 -0.89
C GLU A 67 -24.79 -14.32 0.23
N ALA A 68 -25.49 -14.74 1.30
CA ALA A 68 -25.72 -13.90 2.47
C ALA A 68 -24.40 -13.50 3.17
N CYS A 69 -23.43 -14.41 3.27
CA CYS A 69 -22.11 -14.11 3.81
C CYS A 69 -21.30 -13.19 2.90
N LYS A 70 -21.43 -13.37 1.58
CA LYS A 70 -20.78 -12.50 0.59
C LYS A 70 -21.27 -11.05 0.71
N ILE A 71 -22.59 -10.83 0.71
CA ILE A 71 -23.18 -9.49 0.83
C ILE A 71 -22.75 -8.80 2.14
N LYS A 72 -22.74 -9.54 3.26
CA LYS A 72 -22.27 -8.99 4.55
C LYS A 72 -20.78 -8.68 4.52
N GLY A 73 -19.97 -9.58 3.94
CA GLY A 73 -18.52 -9.42 3.81
C GLY A 73 -18.16 -8.20 2.97
N GLU A 74 -18.80 -8.02 1.81
CA GLU A 74 -18.62 -6.86 0.94
C GLU A 74 -18.99 -5.55 1.64
N LYS A 75 -20.08 -5.53 2.41
CA LYS A 75 -20.47 -4.36 3.22
C LYS A 75 -19.42 -4.01 4.29
N LEU A 76 -18.87 -5.00 4.98
CA LEU A 76 -17.79 -4.78 5.95
C LEU A 76 -16.52 -4.27 5.27
N TRP A 77 -16.15 -4.86 4.14
CA TRP A 77 -14.98 -4.45 3.38
C TRP A 77 -15.11 -3.03 2.84
N LEU A 78 -16.30 -2.65 2.35
CA LEU A 78 -16.57 -1.28 1.91
C LEU A 78 -16.43 -0.28 3.06
N LYS A 79 -17.02 -0.58 4.23
CA LYS A 79 -16.89 0.27 5.43
C LYS A 79 -15.42 0.42 5.84
N GLN A 80 -14.67 -0.68 5.87
CA GLN A 80 -13.25 -0.66 6.20
C GLN A 80 -12.43 0.12 5.16
N SER A 81 -12.74 -0.02 3.88
CA SER A 81 -12.07 0.70 2.79
C SER A 81 -12.29 2.21 2.88
N ILE A 82 -13.51 2.64 3.19
CA ILE A 82 -13.83 4.05 3.44
C ILE A 82 -13.05 4.56 4.66
N LYS A 83 -13.05 3.82 5.77
CA LYS A 83 -12.28 4.17 6.97
C LYS A 83 -10.78 4.30 6.66
N ASN A 84 -10.21 3.34 5.95
CA ASN A 84 -8.80 3.37 5.54
C ASN A 84 -8.51 4.57 4.65
N ARG A 85 -9.38 4.89 3.69
CA ARG A 85 -9.25 6.09 2.85
C ARG A 85 -9.28 7.37 3.68
N MET A 86 -10.25 7.52 4.57
CA MET A 86 -10.35 8.69 5.46
C MET A 86 -9.12 8.82 6.36
N MET A 87 -8.58 7.70 6.86
CA MET A 87 -7.32 7.71 7.62
C MET A 87 -6.16 8.20 6.75
N LEU A 88 -6.01 7.72 5.52
CA LEU A 88 -4.98 8.20 4.59
C LEU A 88 -5.13 9.68 4.22
N GLU A 89 -6.38 10.16 4.15
CA GLU A 89 -6.72 11.57 3.90
C GLU A 89 -6.66 12.44 5.16
N SER A 90 -6.39 11.86 6.34
CA SER A 90 -6.30 12.62 7.58
C SER A 90 -5.20 13.69 7.51
N PRO A 91 -5.37 14.82 8.22
CA PRO A 91 -4.36 15.88 8.26
C PRO A 91 -2.98 15.39 8.69
N ILE A 92 -2.92 14.44 9.63
CA ILE A 92 -1.66 13.85 10.11
C ILE A 92 -0.94 13.10 8.98
N ASN A 93 -1.65 12.24 8.25
CA ASN A 93 -1.05 11.50 7.13
C ASN A 93 -0.68 12.40 5.95
N LYS A 94 -1.39 13.51 5.76
CA LYS A 94 -0.98 14.56 4.82
C LYS A 94 0.37 15.17 5.23
N ILE A 95 0.52 15.61 6.48
CA ILE A 95 1.78 16.19 6.98
C ILE A 95 2.93 15.18 6.89
N LEU A 96 2.68 13.89 7.21
CA LEU A 96 3.69 12.84 7.09
C LEU A 96 4.18 12.65 5.64
N ARG A 97 3.27 12.70 4.66
CA ARG A 97 3.63 12.64 3.23
C ARG A 97 4.46 13.86 2.82
N GLU A 98 4.04 15.05 3.22
CA GLU A 98 4.77 16.30 2.95
C GLU A 98 6.17 16.28 3.58
N LYS A 99 6.29 15.82 4.84
CA LYS A 99 7.57 15.61 5.54
C LYS A 99 8.49 14.66 4.76
N ASN A 100 7.98 13.51 4.35
CA ASN A 100 8.77 12.52 3.62
C ASN A 100 9.23 13.07 2.27
N ALA A 101 8.36 13.78 1.55
CA ALA A 101 8.71 14.44 0.30
C ALA A 101 9.76 15.55 0.51
N TYR A 102 9.64 16.35 1.57
CA TYR A 102 10.63 17.36 1.93
C TYR A 102 11.98 16.72 2.24
N ASN A 103 12.01 15.66 3.06
CA ASN A 103 13.23 14.92 3.40
C ASN A 103 13.91 14.37 2.16
N PHE A 104 13.14 13.74 1.25
CA PHE A 104 13.66 13.23 -0.01
C PHE A 104 14.24 14.35 -0.88
N LYS A 105 13.53 15.48 -1.04
CA LYS A 105 13.94 16.59 -1.90
C LYS A 105 15.18 17.32 -1.38
N ASN A 106 15.31 17.48 -0.07
CA ASN A 106 16.37 18.28 0.56
C ASN A 106 17.52 17.42 1.13
N GLY A 107 17.45 16.08 1.00
CA GLY A 107 18.41 15.18 1.62
C GLY A 107 18.43 15.25 3.15
N THR A 108 17.33 15.68 3.77
CA THR A 108 17.21 15.80 5.23
C THR A 108 16.57 14.55 5.84
N ASN A 109 16.73 14.37 7.14
CA ASN A 109 16.08 13.28 7.88
C ASN A 109 15.27 13.82 9.07
N TYR A 110 14.43 14.83 8.83
CA TYR A 110 13.62 15.40 9.90
C TYR A 110 12.58 14.40 10.41
N SER A 111 12.49 14.31 11.74
CA SER A 111 11.38 13.67 12.43
C SER A 111 10.09 14.47 12.23
N TYR A 112 8.93 13.87 12.57
CA TYR A 112 7.64 14.58 12.48
C TYR A 112 7.65 15.89 13.26
N GLY A 113 8.11 15.87 14.52
CA GLY A 113 8.16 17.06 15.37
C GLY A 113 9.10 18.15 14.82
N GLN A 114 10.28 17.75 14.32
CA GLN A 114 11.24 18.69 13.72
C GLN A 114 10.67 19.37 12.47
N TYR A 115 10.02 18.60 11.60
CA TYR A 115 9.41 19.14 10.38
C TYR A 115 8.23 20.08 10.69
N VAL A 116 7.38 19.71 11.65
CA VAL A 116 6.29 20.59 12.10
C VAL A 116 6.85 21.89 12.68
N ALA A 117 7.89 21.84 13.53
CA ALA A 117 8.55 23.03 14.05
C ALA A 117 9.11 23.93 12.93
N LEU A 118 9.69 23.34 11.89
CA LEU A 118 10.15 24.07 10.71
C LEU A 118 9.02 24.78 9.97
N LEU A 119 7.84 24.14 9.83
CA LEU A 119 6.65 24.78 9.26
C LEU A 119 6.20 26.00 10.08
N TYR A 120 6.19 25.89 11.41
CA TYR A 120 5.85 27.01 12.30
C TYR A 120 6.83 28.18 12.15
N ILE A 121 8.13 27.91 12.12
CA ILE A 121 9.17 28.94 11.94
C ILE A 121 9.02 29.63 10.57
N ASN A 122 8.74 28.88 9.51
CA ASN A 122 8.58 29.45 8.18
C ASN A 122 7.31 30.31 8.08
N ARG A 123 6.23 29.90 8.75
CA ARG A 123 4.98 30.68 8.81
C ARG A 123 5.15 31.98 9.60
N SER A 124 5.85 31.96 10.73
CA SER A 124 6.08 33.19 11.50
C SER A 124 6.95 34.19 10.72
N LYS A 125 7.94 33.71 9.96
CA LYS A 125 8.75 34.55 9.05
C LYS A 125 7.91 35.16 7.92
N SER A 126 6.99 34.41 7.31
CA SER A 126 6.13 34.94 6.24
C SER A 126 5.11 35.97 6.76
N GLU A 127 4.59 35.77 7.97
CA GLU A 127 3.69 36.72 8.63
C GLU A 127 4.41 38.02 9.04
N TRP A 128 5.65 37.93 9.54
CA TRP A 128 6.47 39.11 9.88
C TRP A 128 6.82 39.94 8.65
N THR A 129 7.28 39.29 7.57
CA THR A 129 7.60 39.98 6.30
C THR A 129 6.38 40.65 5.67
N SER A 130 5.20 40.05 5.79
CA SER A 130 3.94 40.61 5.28
C SER A 130 3.47 41.83 6.07
N LYS A 131 3.70 41.88 7.39
CA LYS A 131 3.38 43.03 8.23
C LYS A 131 4.31 44.22 7.95
N ASN A 132 5.61 43.99 7.87
CA ASN A 132 6.58 45.06 7.61
C ASN A 132 6.46 45.67 6.20
N LYS A 133 5.97 44.92 5.20
CA LYS A 133 5.65 45.49 3.89
C LYS A 133 4.45 46.44 3.91
N LYS A 134 3.52 46.31 4.86
CA LYS A 134 2.37 47.21 5.01
C LYS A 134 2.68 48.45 5.85
N SER A 135 3.76 48.43 6.63
CA SER A 135 4.20 49.56 7.46
C SER A 135 5.03 50.61 6.71
N ASN A 136 5.54 50.25 5.52
CA ASN A 136 6.43 51.09 4.69
C ASN A 136 5.74 51.68 3.45
N THR A 137 4.40 51.71 3.45
CA THR A 137 3.53 52.37 2.46
C THR A 137 2.56 53.26 3.20
#